data_AF-A0A1F6AHP8-F1
#
_entry.id   AF-A0A1F6AHP8-F1
#
_cell.length_a   1.000
_cell.length_b   1.000
_cell.length_c   1.000
_cell.angle_alpha   90.00
_cell.angle_beta   90.00
_cell.angle_gamma   90.00
#
_symmetry.space_group_name_H-M   'P 1'
#
loop_
_entity.id
_entity.type
_entity.pdbx_description
1 polymer ?
#
loop_
_entity_poly.entity_id
_entity_poly.type
_entity_poly.pdbx_seq_one_letter_code
_entity_poly.pdbx_strand_id
1 'polypeptide(L)'
;MGRKLAVLALLVVFVALIFGAIRFFMNRSPRLGELRVDSSPTVSISLDNNHLGRSPFQDKVQAGEYTIKLTPESTIDQLASWQGKISVGQNLLTYVNANIAESELTTAVDLLWLEKISSKNTELSLTTNPDGATVLVDNETRGVSPLTLSDITPGDHTLSVTSPGFAPRNLKIKTTAGYKLIVSMKLALSSNISPTPEATSSPTPSVSVTPTLKITPTKAATSSADPAKPFAIIKDTPTGFLRVRMEPSTAATEAARVNPGEKYHIYDEKSGWYKIQYEGTSKGWISGQYAEKVE
;
A
#
# COMPACT_ATOMS: atom_id res chain seq x y z
N MET A 1 -6.91 34.02 69.59
CA MET A 1 -6.13 34.31 68.36
C MET A 1 -5.83 33.08 67.51
N GLY A 2 -5.56 31.90 68.08
CA GLY A 2 -5.09 30.72 67.32
C GLY A 2 -5.98 30.20 66.17
N ARG A 3 -7.33 30.17 66.32
CA ARG A 3 -8.23 29.67 65.26
C ARG A 3 -8.23 30.53 63.99
N LYS A 4 -8.08 31.86 64.12
CA LYS A 4 -8.01 32.77 62.96
C LYS A 4 -6.69 32.61 62.18
N LEU A 5 -5.58 32.41 62.90
CA LEU A 5 -4.28 32.12 62.30
C LEU A 5 -4.25 30.76 61.58
N ALA A 6 -4.88 29.73 62.17
CA ALA A 6 -4.97 28.41 61.56
C ALA A 6 -5.77 28.42 60.24
N VAL A 7 -6.90 29.14 60.22
CA VAL A 7 -7.72 29.30 59.00
C VAL A 7 -6.96 30.07 57.92
N LEU A 8 -6.23 31.13 58.30
CA LEU A 8 -5.41 31.92 57.37
C LEU A 8 -4.28 31.06 56.76
N ALA A 9 -3.59 30.26 57.59
CA ALA A 9 -2.53 29.38 57.12
C ALA A 9 -3.04 28.31 56.13
N LEU A 10 -4.21 27.73 56.41
CA LEU A 10 -4.82 26.71 55.55
C LEU A 10 -5.25 27.29 54.20
N LEU A 11 -5.75 28.53 54.19
CA LEU A 11 -6.11 29.26 52.97
C LEU A 11 -4.88 29.58 52.11
N VAL A 12 -3.76 29.98 52.72
CA VAL A 12 -2.49 30.23 52.01
C VAL A 12 -1.97 28.94 51.36
N VAL A 13 -2.02 27.81 52.06
CA VAL A 13 -1.62 26.51 51.49
C VAL A 13 -2.53 26.10 50.33
N PHE A 14 -3.85 26.31 50.46
CA PHE A 14 -4.80 26.01 49.39
C PHE A 14 -4.56 26.85 48.14
N VAL A 15 -4.32 28.16 48.31
CA VAL A 15 -3.96 29.06 47.20
C VAL A 15 -2.62 28.66 46.58
N ALA A 16 -1.63 28.26 47.38
CA ALA A 16 -0.34 27.78 46.88
C ALA A 16 -0.47 26.47 46.09
N LEU A 17 -1.34 25.54 46.53
CA LEU A 17 -1.62 24.30 45.81
C LEU A 17 -2.36 24.56 44.50
N ILE A 18 -3.35 25.46 44.50
CA ILE A 18 -4.03 25.89 43.27
C ILE A 18 -3.02 26.56 42.33
N PHE A 19 -2.19 27.46 42.82
CA PHE A 19 -1.19 28.14 42.00
C PHE A 19 -0.13 27.17 41.48
N GLY A 20 0.28 26.18 42.29
CA GLY A 20 1.16 25.09 41.90
C GLY A 20 0.53 24.17 40.85
N ALA A 21 -0.75 23.83 40.99
CA ALA A 21 -1.50 23.05 40.01
C ALA A 21 -1.68 23.85 38.71
N ILE A 22 -2.08 25.12 38.78
CA ILE A 22 -2.20 26.03 37.63
C ILE A 22 -0.85 26.15 36.93
N ARG A 23 0.26 26.38 37.65
CA ARG A 23 1.61 26.40 37.08
C ARG A 23 2.00 25.06 36.46
N PHE A 24 1.65 23.94 37.08
CA PHE A 24 1.93 22.61 36.57
C PHE A 24 1.14 22.32 35.27
N PHE A 25 -0.10 22.78 35.17
CA PHE A 25 -0.93 22.66 33.97
C PHE A 25 -0.56 23.69 32.89
N MET A 26 -0.15 24.91 33.25
CA MET A 26 0.31 25.95 32.31
C MET A 26 1.75 25.75 31.80
N ASN A 27 2.54 24.85 32.39
CA ASN A 27 3.93 24.61 31.99
C ASN A 27 4.11 23.40 31.04
N ARG A 28 3.03 22.89 30.43
CA ARG A 28 3.15 21.95 29.30
C ARG A 28 3.11 22.74 28.00
N SER A 29 4.28 23.12 27.50
CA SER A 29 4.38 23.67 26.14
C SER A 29 3.73 22.71 25.15
N PRO A 30 2.94 23.21 24.18
CA PRO A 30 2.35 22.35 23.17
C PRO A 30 3.48 21.62 22.45
N ARG A 31 3.38 20.28 22.39
CA ARG A 31 4.28 19.49 21.55
C ARG A 31 3.90 19.80 20.12
N LEU A 32 4.75 20.50 19.39
CA LEU A 32 4.48 20.89 17.99
C LEU A 32 5.23 19.96 17.05
N GLY A 33 4.60 19.63 15.92
CA GLY A 33 5.24 19.08 14.74
C GLY A 33 5.09 20.04 13.56
N GLU A 34 5.53 19.63 12.39
CA GLU A 34 5.41 20.39 11.15
C GLU A 34 4.52 19.61 10.17
N LEU A 35 3.52 20.29 9.60
CA LEU A 35 2.68 19.74 8.55
C LEU A 35 3.01 20.45 7.24
N ARG A 36 3.36 19.67 6.22
CA ARG A 36 3.50 20.15 4.85
C ARG A 36 2.49 19.44 3.95
N VAL A 37 1.73 20.22 3.18
CA VAL A 37 0.74 19.74 2.24
C VAL A 37 0.98 20.36 0.87
N ASP A 38 1.33 19.53 -0.10
CA ASP A 38 1.41 19.91 -1.51
C ASP A 38 0.21 19.28 -2.26
N SER A 39 -0.36 19.99 -3.22
CA SER A 39 -1.46 19.45 -4.03
C SER A 39 -1.51 20.06 -5.42
N SER A 40 -2.00 19.27 -6.38
CA SER A 40 -2.40 19.73 -7.71
C SER A 40 -3.77 19.14 -8.05
N PRO A 41 -4.80 19.93 -8.39
CA PRO A 41 -4.88 21.39 -8.27
C PRO A 41 -4.83 21.87 -6.81
N THR A 42 -4.91 23.18 -6.61
CA THR A 42 -4.97 23.80 -5.28
C THR A 42 -6.20 23.33 -4.49
N VAL A 43 -5.98 22.99 -3.23
CA VAL A 43 -7.01 22.56 -2.28
C VAL A 43 -7.02 23.45 -1.04
N SER A 44 -8.21 23.65 -0.45
CA SER A 44 -8.34 24.07 0.94
C SER A 44 -8.11 22.88 1.88
N ILE A 45 -7.43 23.13 3.00
CA ILE A 45 -6.96 22.12 3.95
C ILE A 45 -7.70 22.33 5.28
N SER A 46 -8.27 21.25 5.81
CA SER A 46 -8.84 21.22 7.16
C SER A 46 -8.31 20.04 7.97
N LEU A 47 -8.03 20.24 9.26
CA LEU A 47 -7.75 19.18 10.24
C LEU A 47 -8.87 19.11 11.26
N ASP A 48 -9.51 17.94 11.42
CA ASP A 48 -10.63 17.73 12.34
C ASP A 48 -11.73 18.80 12.24
N ASN A 49 -12.05 19.18 11.00
CA ASN A 49 -12.99 20.26 10.63
C ASN A 49 -12.51 21.70 10.92
N ASN A 50 -11.32 21.89 11.48
CA ASN A 50 -10.70 23.21 11.58
C ASN A 50 -9.96 23.56 10.29
N HIS A 51 -10.36 24.64 9.62
CA HIS A 51 -9.74 25.10 8.38
C HIS A 51 -8.37 25.74 8.66
N LEU A 52 -7.32 25.23 7.99
CA LEU A 52 -5.95 25.69 8.17
C LEU A 52 -5.50 26.68 7.09
N GLY A 53 -5.92 26.49 5.84
CA GLY A 53 -5.41 27.27 4.70
C GLY A 53 -5.49 26.54 3.38
N ARG A 54 -4.61 26.90 2.45
CA ARG A 54 -4.58 26.38 1.07
C ARG A 54 -3.23 25.76 0.74
N SER A 55 -3.22 24.76 -0.15
CA SER A 55 -1.97 24.18 -0.68
C SER A 55 -1.28 25.13 -1.69
N PRO A 56 0.05 25.19 -1.76
CA PRO A 56 0.99 24.55 -0.84
C PRO A 56 0.91 25.17 0.56
N PHE A 57 0.93 24.33 1.58
CA PHE A 57 0.81 24.71 2.99
C PHE A 57 1.98 24.16 3.78
N GLN A 58 2.57 24.97 4.66
CA GLN A 58 3.60 24.56 5.59
C GLN A 58 3.48 25.39 6.87
N ASP A 59 3.14 24.73 7.98
CA ASP A 59 3.06 25.38 9.30
C ASP A 59 3.25 24.37 10.44
N LYS A 60 3.47 24.89 11.65
CA LYS A 60 3.51 24.11 12.88
C LYS A 60 2.10 23.73 13.33
N VAL A 61 1.91 22.45 13.62
CA VAL A 61 0.65 21.88 14.09
C VAL A 61 0.90 21.20 15.44
N GLN A 62 -0.10 21.19 16.33
CA GLN A 62 -0.01 20.42 17.56
C GLN A 62 0.19 18.93 17.24
N ALA A 63 0.99 18.25 18.06
CA ALA A 63 1.21 16.83 17.90
C ALA A 63 -0.04 16.05 18.32
N GLY A 64 -0.46 15.11 17.49
CA GLY A 64 -1.70 14.36 17.66
C GLY A 64 -2.09 13.61 16.40
N GLU A 65 -3.14 12.81 16.49
CA GLU A 65 -3.79 12.21 15.33
C GLU A 65 -4.92 13.11 14.83
N TYR A 66 -5.04 13.22 13.51
CA TYR A 66 -6.01 14.10 12.86
C TYR A 66 -6.64 13.40 11.67
N THR A 67 -7.88 13.78 11.38
CA THR A 67 -8.48 13.60 10.06
C THR A 67 -8.19 14.82 9.22
N ILE A 68 -7.37 14.67 8.18
CA ILE A 68 -7.13 15.70 7.18
C ILE A 68 -8.20 15.61 6.09
N LYS A 69 -8.76 16.75 5.68
CA LYS A 69 -9.66 16.90 4.55
C LYS A 69 -9.08 17.88 3.54
N LEU A 70 -9.01 17.46 2.29
CA LEU A 70 -8.54 18.23 1.14
C LEU A 70 -9.75 18.51 0.24
N THR A 71 -10.08 19.78 0.05
CA THR A 71 -11.23 20.21 -0.76
C THR A 71 -10.74 21.06 -1.93
N PRO A 72 -10.90 20.63 -3.19
CA PRO A 72 -10.51 21.42 -4.36
C PRO A 72 -11.19 22.79 -4.41
N GLU A 73 -10.45 23.83 -4.83
CA GLU A 73 -10.98 25.19 -4.95
C GLU A 73 -11.54 25.53 -6.36
N SER A 74 -11.75 24.52 -7.21
CA SER A 74 -12.20 24.74 -8.60
C SER A 74 -13.66 25.20 -8.70
N THR A 75 -13.93 26.08 -9.67
CA THR A 75 -15.28 26.52 -10.06
C THR A 75 -15.85 25.73 -11.25
N ILE A 76 -15.06 24.83 -11.83
CA ILE A 76 -15.41 23.99 -12.97
C ILE A 76 -15.27 22.53 -12.50
N ASP A 77 -16.39 21.80 -12.58
CA ASP A 77 -16.60 20.41 -12.19
C ASP A 77 -16.47 20.08 -10.69
N GLN A 78 -17.34 19.19 -10.20
CA GLN A 78 -17.33 18.70 -8.81
C GLN A 78 -16.15 17.74 -8.62
N LEU A 79 -14.92 18.25 -8.50
CA LEU A 79 -13.80 17.41 -8.05
C LEU A 79 -14.10 16.87 -6.65
N ALA A 80 -13.88 15.57 -6.47
CA ALA A 80 -14.13 14.92 -5.19
C ALA A 80 -13.15 15.42 -4.12
N SER A 81 -13.68 15.84 -2.97
CA SER A 81 -12.84 16.06 -1.79
C SER A 81 -12.28 14.73 -1.31
N TRP A 82 -11.03 14.72 -0.86
CA TRP A 82 -10.42 13.55 -0.25
C TRP A 82 -10.23 13.77 1.26
N GLN A 83 -10.33 12.70 2.04
CA GLN A 83 -10.01 12.72 3.46
C GLN A 83 -9.23 11.48 3.88
N GLY A 84 -8.37 11.64 4.88
CA GLY A 84 -7.59 10.54 5.45
C GLY A 84 -7.11 10.83 6.85
N LYS A 85 -6.54 9.82 7.50
CA LYS A 85 -5.93 9.95 8.83
C LYS A 85 -4.44 10.21 8.71
N ILE A 86 -3.93 11.12 9.53
CA ILE A 86 -2.50 11.41 9.67
C ILE A 86 -2.12 11.53 11.15
N SER A 87 -0.84 11.39 11.45
CA SER A 87 -0.28 11.64 12.78
C SER A 87 0.82 12.68 12.70
N VAL A 88 0.70 13.74 13.50
CA VAL A 88 1.71 14.79 13.64
C VAL A 88 2.54 14.50 14.88
N GLY A 89 3.83 14.17 14.69
CA GLY A 89 4.75 13.91 15.78
C GLY A 89 5.50 15.15 16.27
N GLN A 90 5.97 15.14 17.53
CA GLN A 90 6.73 16.25 18.10
C GLN A 90 8.07 16.44 17.38
N ASN A 91 8.31 17.65 16.84
CA ASN A 91 9.48 18.00 16.03
C ASN A 91 9.67 17.07 14.82
N LEU A 92 8.60 16.46 14.32
CA LEU A 92 8.60 15.61 13.14
C LEU A 92 7.78 16.26 12.03
N LEU A 93 8.18 15.97 10.80
CA LEU A 93 7.44 16.36 9.59
C LEU A 93 6.38 15.31 9.29
N THR A 94 5.16 15.78 9.05
CA THR A 94 4.10 15.05 8.36
C THR A 94 3.97 15.63 6.97
N TYR A 95 4.08 14.79 5.95
CA TYR A 95 4.02 15.20 4.56
C TYR A 95 2.79 14.61 3.87
N VAL A 96 2.07 15.46 3.16
CA VAL A 96 0.92 15.09 2.34
C VAL A 96 1.15 15.62 0.93
N ASN A 97 1.01 14.75 -0.05
CA ASN A 97 1.05 15.12 -1.46
C ASN A 97 -0.21 14.58 -2.14
N ALA A 98 -0.99 15.43 -2.79
CA ALA A 98 -2.22 15.04 -3.46
C ALA A 98 -2.23 15.43 -4.95
N ASN A 99 -2.70 14.52 -5.78
CA ASN A 99 -3.13 14.82 -7.15
C ASN A 99 -4.62 14.55 -7.23
N ILE A 100 -5.43 15.60 -7.11
CA ILE A 100 -6.89 15.49 -7.11
C ILE A 100 -7.39 15.55 -8.55
N ALA A 101 -8.14 14.52 -8.94
CA ALA A 101 -8.73 14.41 -10.26
C ALA A 101 -10.26 14.48 -10.18
N GLU A 102 -10.91 14.40 -11.35
CA GLU A 102 -12.38 14.46 -11.49
C GLU A 102 -13.11 13.37 -10.68
N SER A 103 -12.47 12.21 -10.47
CA SER A 103 -13.03 11.07 -9.74
C SER A 103 -12.10 10.63 -8.61
N GLU A 104 -12.70 10.01 -7.59
CA GLU A 104 -11.94 9.35 -6.53
C GLU A 104 -11.01 8.26 -7.09
N LEU A 105 -11.41 7.56 -8.15
CA LEU A 105 -10.60 6.48 -8.74
C LEU A 105 -9.37 6.99 -9.48
N THR A 106 -9.38 8.24 -9.94
CA THR A 106 -8.26 8.89 -10.63
C THR A 106 -7.46 9.83 -9.73
N THR A 107 -7.84 9.94 -8.46
CA THR A 107 -7.14 10.72 -7.44
C THR A 107 -6.00 9.91 -6.83
N ALA A 108 -4.81 10.50 -6.73
CA ALA A 108 -3.66 9.91 -6.04
C ALA A 108 -3.28 10.73 -4.81
N VAL A 109 -2.92 10.08 -3.70
CA VAL A 109 -2.51 10.75 -2.47
C VAL A 109 -1.38 9.97 -1.80
N ASP A 110 -0.31 10.66 -1.42
CA ASP A 110 0.75 10.12 -0.57
C ASP A 110 0.69 10.78 0.80
N LEU A 111 0.73 9.98 1.87
CA LEU A 111 0.82 10.41 3.26
C LEU A 111 2.07 9.81 3.88
N LEU A 112 2.91 10.64 4.48
CA LEU A 112 4.14 10.21 5.12
C LEU A 112 4.28 10.85 6.50
N TRP A 113 4.56 10.05 7.53
CA TRP A 113 4.92 10.55 8.86
C TRP A 113 5.84 9.57 9.57
N LEU A 114 6.56 10.08 10.58
CA LEU A 114 7.44 9.27 11.41
C LEU A 114 6.76 8.96 12.75
N GLU A 115 6.85 7.70 13.15
CA GLU A 115 6.47 7.24 14.49
C GLU A 115 7.73 6.84 15.25
N LYS A 116 7.87 7.32 16.49
CA LYS A 116 8.98 6.94 17.34
C LYS A 116 8.79 5.51 17.84
N ILE A 117 9.80 4.67 17.66
CA ILE A 117 9.80 3.30 18.17
C ILE A 117 10.73 3.17 19.39
N SER A 118 10.48 2.16 20.22
CA SER A 118 11.28 1.93 21.44
C SER A 118 12.64 1.28 21.16
N SER A 119 12.78 0.61 20.02
CA SER A 119 14.05 0.03 19.57
C SER A 119 14.94 1.11 18.91
N LYS A 120 16.21 0.78 18.64
CA LYS A 120 17.09 1.61 17.82
C LYS A 120 17.05 1.24 16.33
N ASN A 121 16.13 0.36 15.95
CA ASN A 121 16.01 -0.09 14.57
C ASN A 121 15.45 1.03 13.69
N THR A 122 15.50 0.82 12.39
CA THR A 122 14.85 1.67 11.40
C THR A 122 13.77 0.82 10.75
N GLU A 123 12.55 1.33 10.71
CA GLU A 123 11.42 0.58 10.13
C GLU A 123 10.72 1.39 9.04
N LEU A 124 10.19 0.70 8.03
CA LEU A 124 9.31 1.27 7.02
C LEU A 124 8.00 0.47 7.03
N SER A 125 6.87 1.15 7.12
CA SER A 125 5.54 0.56 6.92
C SER A 125 4.89 1.22 5.73
N LEU A 126 4.50 0.43 4.74
CA LEU A 126 3.84 0.90 3.52
C LEU A 126 2.48 0.22 3.36
N THR A 127 1.44 1.03 3.21
CA THR A 127 0.09 0.61 2.84
C THR A 127 -0.33 1.30 1.54
N THR A 128 -1.13 0.62 0.72
CA THR A 128 -1.65 1.21 -0.52
C THR A 128 -3.15 1.01 -0.64
N ASN A 129 -3.81 1.86 -1.42
CA ASN A 129 -5.19 1.66 -1.83
C ASN A 129 -5.25 1.71 -3.36
N PRO A 130 -5.55 0.60 -4.04
CA PRO A 130 -5.83 -0.74 -3.47
C PRO A 130 -4.60 -1.40 -2.85
N ASP A 131 -4.82 -2.40 -2.00
CA ASP A 131 -3.77 -3.29 -1.48
C ASP A 131 -3.19 -4.19 -2.60
N GLY A 132 -2.07 -4.87 -2.32
CA GLY A 132 -1.45 -5.82 -3.24
C GLY A 132 -0.56 -5.17 -4.31
N ALA A 133 -0.18 -3.91 -4.12
CA ALA A 133 0.77 -3.23 -5.00
C ALA A 133 2.19 -3.78 -4.79
N THR A 134 2.93 -4.01 -5.87
CA THR A 134 4.34 -4.42 -5.82
C THR A 134 5.21 -3.25 -5.35
N VAL A 135 6.08 -3.52 -4.39
CA VAL A 135 6.93 -2.53 -3.72
C VAL A 135 8.39 -2.83 -4.00
N LEU A 136 9.10 -1.84 -4.53
CA LEU A 136 10.54 -1.84 -4.69
C LEU A 136 11.14 -0.74 -3.80
N VAL A 137 12.26 -1.05 -3.17
CA VAL A 137 13.11 -0.09 -2.44
C VAL A 137 14.49 -0.14 -3.09
N ASP A 138 14.98 1.01 -3.55
CA ASP A 138 16.27 1.14 -4.25
C ASP A 138 16.42 0.16 -5.42
N ASN A 139 15.33 0.05 -6.20
CA ASN A 139 15.20 -0.85 -7.36
C ASN A 139 15.20 -2.36 -7.04
N GLU A 140 15.26 -2.75 -5.76
CA GLU A 140 15.11 -4.13 -5.32
C GLU A 140 13.65 -4.43 -4.91
N THR A 141 13.09 -5.54 -5.37
CA THR A 141 11.72 -5.94 -4.99
C THR A 141 11.69 -6.41 -3.54
N ARG A 142 10.91 -5.72 -2.70
CA ARG A 142 10.79 -6.00 -1.26
C ARG A 142 9.49 -6.70 -0.86
N GLY A 143 8.51 -6.78 -1.76
CA GLY A 143 7.27 -7.51 -1.55
C GLY A 143 6.05 -6.83 -2.16
N VAL A 144 4.90 -7.06 -1.55
CA VAL A 144 3.62 -6.43 -1.91
C VAL A 144 3.03 -5.72 -0.70
N SER A 145 2.25 -4.65 -0.92
CA SER A 145 1.54 -3.95 0.15
C SER A 145 0.34 -4.76 0.69
N PRO A 146 -0.01 -4.63 1.98
CA PRO A 146 0.74 -3.95 3.05
C PRO A 146 2.10 -4.60 3.34
N LEU A 147 3.15 -3.78 3.48
CA LEU A 147 4.51 -4.23 3.71
C LEU A 147 5.12 -3.53 4.93
N THR A 148 5.78 -4.29 5.80
CA THR A 148 6.62 -3.75 6.87
C THR A 148 8.04 -4.29 6.73
N LEU A 149 9.02 -3.38 6.69
CA LEU A 149 10.45 -3.70 6.65
C LEU A 149 11.08 -3.25 7.96
N SER A 150 11.67 -4.17 8.70
CA SER A 150 12.35 -3.90 9.98
C SER A 150 13.87 -3.80 9.87
N ASP A 151 14.40 -3.99 8.67
CA ASP A 151 15.83 -4.11 8.34
C ASP A 151 16.28 -3.10 7.26
N ILE A 152 15.50 -2.04 7.03
CA ILE A 152 15.88 -0.98 6.11
C ILE A 152 16.99 -0.12 6.73
N THR A 153 18.01 0.22 5.95
CA THR A 153 19.08 1.09 6.45
C THR A 153 18.56 2.50 6.74
N PRO A 154 19.11 3.25 7.71
CA PRO A 154 18.82 4.68 7.85
C PRO A 154 19.45 5.45 6.68
N GLY A 155 18.68 6.33 6.03
CA GLY A 155 19.19 7.15 4.93
C GLY A 155 18.11 7.55 3.93
N ASP A 156 18.57 8.06 2.79
CA ASP A 156 17.70 8.37 1.67
C ASP A 156 17.47 7.10 0.84
N HIS A 157 16.23 6.84 0.46
CA HIS A 157 15.81 5.68 -0.33
C HIS A 157 14.88 6.09 -1.46
N THR A 158 14.84 5.30 -2.53
CA THR A 158 13.81 5.42 -3.57
C THR A 158 12.77 4.33 -3.40
N LEU A 159 11.52 4.73 -3.20
CA LEU A 159 10.37 3.85 -3.11
C LEU A 159 9.63 3.86 -4.45
N SER A 160 9.48 2.69 -5.06
CA SER A 160 8.72 2.50 -6.30
C SER A 160 7.57 1.54 -6.05
N VAL A 161 6.35 1.99 -6.34
CA VAL A 161 5.11 1.24 -6.09
C VAL A 161 4.33 1.11 -7.39
N THR A 162 3.93 -0.12 -7.73
CA THR A 162 3.21 -0.43 -8.96
C THR A 162 2.04 -1.37 -8.69
N SER A 163 0.92 -1.14 -9.37
CA SER A 163 -0.24 -2.03 -9.29
C SER A 163 -0.92 -2.11 -10.66
N PRO A 164 -1.38 -3.29 -11.12
CA PRO A 164 -2.04 -3.43 -12.42
C PRO A 164 -3.23 -2.49 -12.59
N GLY A 165 -3.24 -1.70 -13.67
CA GLY A 165 -4.30 -0.73 -13.95
C GLY A 165 -4.14 0.63 -13.24
N PHE A 166 -3.11 0.80 -12.41
CA PHE A 166 -2.83 2.04 -11.69
C PHE A 166 -1.57 2.72 -12.22
N ALA A 167 -1.54 4.05 -12.10
CA ALA A 167 -0.36 4.84 -12.41
C ALA A 167 0.78 4.49 -11.42
N PRO A 168 2.01 4.22 -11.90
CA PRO A 168 3.14 3.91 -11.03
C PRO A 168 3.53 5.13 -10.19
N ARG A 169 4.02 4.87 -8.97
CA ARG A 169 4.48 5.93 -8.05
C ARG A 169 5.95 5.74 -7.72
N ASN A 170 6.71 6.82 -7.79
CA ASN A 170 8.12 6.86 -7.40
C ASN A 170 8.32 8.00 -6.40
N LEU A 171 8.72 7.68 -5.17
CA LEU A 171 8.94 8.64 -4.10
C LEU A 171 10.37 8.54 -3.58
N LYS A 172 10.99 9.69 -3.29
CA LYS A 172 12.20 9.74 -2.47
C LYS A 172 11.78 9.85 -1.02
N ILE A 173 12.23 8.91 -0.19
CA ILE A 173 11.92 8.87 1.23
C ILE A 173 13.21 8.93 2.05
N LYS A 174 13.08 9.32 3.32
CA LYS A 174 14.19 9.31 4.27
C LYS A 174 13.81 8.52 5.51
N THR A 175 14.56 7.49 5.80
CA THR A 175 14.40 6.63 6.98
C THR A 175 15.38 7.07 8.08
N THR A 176 14.98 6.94 9.35
CA THR A 176 15.78 7.40 10.49
C THR A 176 15.80 6.35 11.59
N ALA A 177 16.98 6.07 12.16
CA ALA A 177 17.13 5.13 13.26
C ALA A 177 16.31 5.56 14.50
N GLY A 178 15.66 4.59 15.14
CA GLY A 178 14.73 4.82 16.24
C GLY A 178 13.34 5.30 15.81
N TYR A 179 13.05 5.27 14.51
CA TYR A 179 11.74 5.61 13.97
C TYR A 179 11.24 4.57 12.97
N LYS A 180 9.92 4.51 12.87
CA LYS A 180 9.17 3.85 11.81
C LYS A 180 8.62 4.93 10.88
N LEU A 181 9.04 4.91 9.62
CA LEU A 181 8.41 5.74 8.59
C LEU A 181 7.12 5.05 8.16
N ILE A 182 5.99 5.71 8.34
CA ILE A 182 4.71 5.29 7.80
C ILE A 182 4.50 5.97 6.46
N VAL A 183 4.18 5.18 5.44
CA VAL A 183 3.82 5.63 4.10
C VAL A 183 2.47 5.02 3.75
N SER A 184 1.49 5.85 3.44
CA SER A 184 0.18 5.40 2.95
C SER A 184 -0.11 6.05 1.61
N MET A 185 -0.43 5.24 0.60
CA MET A 185 -0.58 5.71 -0.77
C MET A 185 -1.92 5.31 -1.36
N LYS A 186 -2.74 6.28 -1.78
CA LYS A 186 -3.86 6.03 -2.68
C LYS A 186 -3.35 6.14 -4.12
N LEU A 187 -3.51 5.07 -4.89
CA LEU A 187 -3.09 5.02 -6.29
C LEU A 187 -4.24 5.48 -7.19
N ALA A 188 -3.90 6.27 -8.22
CA ALA A 188 -4.84 6.64 -9.27
C ALA A 188 -4.86 5.57 -10.37
N LEU A 189 -6.03 5.31 -10.95
CA LEU A 189 -6.13 4.57 -12.20
C LEU A 189 -5.30 5.26 -13.29
N SER A 190 -4.62 4.46 -14.09
CA SER A 190 -3.85 4.96 -15.22
C SER A 190 -4.81 5.36 -16.35
N SER A 191 -4.79 6.63 -16.78
CA SER A 191 -5.63 7.11 -17.90
C SER A 191 -5.24 6.55 -19.27
N ASN A 192 -4.31 5.59 -19.32
CA ASN A 192 -3.93 4.91 -20.55
C ASN A 192 -4.91 3.77 -20.89
N ILE A 193 -6.04 4.12 -21.50
CA ILE A 193 -6.66 3.22 -22.48
C ILE A 193 -5.79 3.25 -23.75
N SER A 194 -4.53 2.82 -23.64
CA SER A 194 -3.79 2.39 -24.83
C SER A 194 -4.20 0.93 -25.03
N PRO A 195 -4.62 0.55 -26.24
CA PRO A 195 -5.03 -0.83 -26.49
C PRO A 195 -3.89 -1.75 -26.05
N THR A 196 -4.25 -2.96 -25.65
CA THR A 196 -3.49 -4.16 -25.99
C THR A 196 -2.64 -3.86 -27.24
N PRO A 197 -1.35 -4.22 -27.30
CA PRO A 197 -0.74 -4.35 -28.62
C PRO A 197 -1.55 -5.42 -29.34
N GLU A 198 -2.58 -4.97 -30.05
CA GLU A 198 -3.21 -5.64 -31.16
C GLU A 198 -2.02 -5.91 -32.07
N ALA A 199 -1.54 -7.15 -32.02
CA ALA A 199 -0.51 -7.63 -32.90
C ALA A 199 -1.00 -7.30 -34.31
N THR A 200 -0.45 -6.22 -34.85
CA THR A 200 -0.83 -5.70 -36.14
C THR A 200 -0.41 -6.75 -37.14
N SER A 201 -1.40 -7.23 -37.87
CA SER A 201 -1.30 -8.09 -39.02
C SER A 201 -0.18 -7.67 -39.98
N SER A 202 0.72 -8.61 -40.27
CA SER A 202 1.43 -8.68 -41.56
C SER A 202 2.14 -10.03 -41.72
N PRO A 203 2.38 -10.48 -42.96
CA PRO A 203 1.49 -11.39 -43.66
C PRO A 203 2.02 -12.83 -43.63
N THR A 204 1.13 -13.76 -43.95
CA THR A 204 1.41 -15.10 -44.45
C THR A 204 2.64 -15.12 -45.38
N PRO A 205 3.61 -16.03 -45.13
CA PRO A 205 4.10 -16.86 -46.20
C PRO A 205 3.63 -18.29 -45.96
N SER A 206 2.80 -18.75 -46.87
CA SER A 206 2.57 -20.16 -47.10
C SER A 206 3.90 -20.77 -47.51
N VAL A 207 4.46 -21.65 -46.69
CA VAL A 207 5.35 -22.71 -47.18
C VAL A 207 5.05 -23.98 -46.40
N SER A 208 4.31 -24.86 -47.05
CA SER A 208 4.26 -26.27 -46.75
C SER A 208 5.63 -26.90 -47.04
N VAL A 209 6.27 -27.50 -46.05
CA VAL A 209 7.11 -28.70 -46.21
C VAL A 209 7.24 -29.43 -44.87
N THR A 210 6.68 -30.63 -44.81
CA THR A 210 7.16 -31.73 -43.97
C THR A 210 8.19 -32.49 -44.82
N PRO A 211 9.41 -32.80 -44.32
CA PRO A 211 9.66 -34.17 -43.84
C PRO A 211 10.65 -34.32 -42.66
N THR A 212 10.24 -35.13 -41.67
CA THR A 212 10.87 -36.38 -41.21
C THR A 212 12.31 -36.41 -40.60
N LEU A 213 12.31 -36.72 -39.29
CA LEU A 213 13.20 -37.58 -38.47
C LEU A 213 14.57 -37.09 -37.93
N LYS A 214 14.60 -37.01 -36.58
CA LYS A 214 15.41 -37.81 -35.61
C LYS A 214 16.42 -37.04 -34.72
N ILE A 215 16.26 -37.30 -33.41
CA ILE A 215 17.21 -37.24 -32.27
C ILE A 215 17.36 -35.90 -31.51
N THR A 216 16.50 -35.73 -30.51
CA THR A 216 16.67 -35.07 -29.17
C THR A 216 17.78 -35.81 -28.36
N PRO A 217 18.38 -35.35 -27.22
CA PRO A 217 17.96 -34.29 -26.27
C PRO A 217 19.08 -33.47 -25.57
N THR A 218 18.71 -32.44 -24.77
CA THR A 218 19.27 -31.97 -23.46
C THR A 218 18.73 -30.54 -23.22
N LYS A 219 17.62 -30.27 -22.52
CA LYS A 219 17.18 -30.50 -21.13
C LYS A 219 18.09 -29.91 -20.03
N ALA A 220 17.62 -28.80 -19.47
CA ALA A 220 17.54 -28.53 -18.03
C ALA A 220 16.30 -27.61 -17.84
N ALA A 221 15.07 -28.07 -17.54
CA ALA A 221 14.55 -28.76 -16.35
C ALA A 221 14.81 -27.97 -15.06
N THR A 222 13.77 -27.53 -14.35
CA THR A 222 12.90 -28.39 -13.52
C THR A 222 11.49 -27.75 -13.48
N SER A 223 10.37 -28.44 -13.70
CA SER A 223 9.92 -29.61 -12.93
C SER A 223 9.10 -30.59 -13.77
N SER A 224 9.61 -31.82 -13.87
CA SER A 224 8.90 -33.02 -14.28
C SER A 224 8.93 -34.02 -13.11
N ALA A 225 8.43 -33.60 -11.96
CA ALA A 225 8.04 -34.51 -10.90
C ALA A 225 6.51 -34.56 -10.91
N ASP A 226 5.94 -35.77 -10.97
CA ASP A 226 4.53 -35.93 -10.65
C ASP A 226 4.34 -35.36 -9.24
N PRO A 227 3.54 -34.31 -9.05
CA PRO A 227 3.35 -33.71 -7.74
C PRO A 227 2.86 -34.77 -6.74
N ALA A 228 3.33 -34.72 -5.50
CA ALA A 228 2.83 -35.58 -4.44
C ALA A 228 1.30 -35.45 -4.36
N LYS A 229 0.59 -36.54 -4.06
CA LYS A 229 -0.85 -36.49 -3.85
C LYS A 229 -1.17 -35.66 -2.58
N PRO A 230 -2.23 -34.84 -2.57
CA PRO A 230 -3.19 -34.63 -3.66
C PRO A 230 -2.68 -33.64 -4.72
N PHE A 231 -3.00 -33.88 -5.99
CA PHE A 231 -2.67 -32.97 -7.09
C PHE A 231 -3.85 -32.73 -8.04
N ALA A 232 -3.82 -31.62 -8.76
CA ALA A 232 -4.79 -31.23 -9.77
C ALA A 232 -4.21 -31.44 -11.18
N ILE A 233 -4.96 -32.09 -12.06
CA ILE A 233 -4.71 -32.12 -13.51
C ILE A 233 -5.60 -31.07 -14.17
N ILE A 234 -5.02 -30.16 -14.94
CA ILE A 234 -5.80 -29.12 -15.61
C ILE A 234 -6.54 -29.72 -16.81
N LYS A 235 -7.87 -29.55 -16.84
CA LYS A 235 -8.72 -30.02 -17.95
C LYS A 235 -8.68 -29.02 -19.11
N ASP A 236 -9.12 -29.48 -20.29
CA ASP A 236 -9.33 -28.58 -21.43
C ASP A 236 -10.33 -27.48 -21.08
N THR A 237 -9.95 -26.24 -21.40
CA THR A 237 -10.82 -25.08 -21.23
C THR A 237 -11.14 -24.49 -22.61
N PRO A 238 -12.32 -23.85 -22.80
CA PRO A 238 -12.65 -23.16 -24.04
C PRO A 238 -11.65 -22.07 -24.44
N THR A 239 -10.87 -21.57 -23.47
CA THR A 239 -9.86 -20.53 -23.66
C THR A 239 -8.45 -21.08 -23.90
N GLY A 240 -8.23 -22.39 -23.81
CA GLY A 240 -6.93 -23.04 -23.99
C GLY A 240 -5.96 -22.90 -22.80
N PHE A 241 -6.42 -22.29 -21.69
CA PHE A 241 -5.68 -22.13 -20.44
C PHE A 241 -6.65 -21.98 -19.26
N LEU A 242 -6.20 -22.32 -18.05
CA LEU A 242 -6.91 -22.06 -16.80
C LEU A 242 -6.22 -20.94 -16.02
N ARG A 243 -7.02 -20.03 -15.47
CA ARG A 243 -6.53 -18.91 -14.66
C ARG A 243 -6.26 -19.36 -13.22
N VAL A 244 -5.10 -18.97 -12.71
CA VAL A 244 -4.76 -19.00 -11.29
C VAL A 244 -5.08 -17.62 -10.71
N ARG A 245 -5.75 -17.55 -9.56
CA ARG A 245 -6.22 -16.30 -8.93
C ARG A 245 -5.68 -16.16 -7.51
N MET A 246 -5.66 -14.94 -6.98
CA MET A 246 -5.15 -14.71 -5.61
C MET A 246 -6.12 -15.22 -4.51
N GLU A 247 -7.41 -15.29 -4.81
CA GLU A 247 -8.46 -15.76 -3.89
C GLU A 247 -9.41 -16.76 -4.61
N PRO A 248 -10.13 -17.63 -3.87
CA PRO A 248 -11.06 -18.62 -4.45
C PRO A 248 -12.38 -17.97 -4.91
N SER A 249 -12.29 -17.03 -5.84
CA SER A 249 -13.42 -16.28 -6.40
C SER A 249 -13.17 -15.94 -7.87
N THR A 250 -14.23 -15.96 -8.68
CA THR A 250 -14.17 -15.54 -10.09
C THR A 250 -13.96 -14.04 -10.25
N ALA A 251 -14.24 -13.25 -9.20
CA ALA A 251 -13.99 -11.82 -9.13
C ALA A 251 -12.56 -11.47 -8.68
N ALA A 252 -11.81 -12.44 -8.16
CA ALA A 252 -10.45 -12.21 -7.65
C ALA A 252 -9.43 -11.99 -8.76
N THR A 253 -8.39 -11.21 -8.48
CA THR A 253 -7.31 -10.91 -9.42
C THR A 253 -6.61 -12.18 -9.93
N GLU A 254 -6.35 -12.24 -11.24
CA GLU A 254 -5.58 -13.31 -11.90
C GLU A 254 -4.09 -13.16 -11.56
N ALA A 255 -3.50 -14.21 -11.00
CA ALA A 255 -2.12 -14.28 -10.55
C ALA A 255 -1.20 -14.98 -11.56
N ALA A 256 -1.73 -15.93 -12.35
CA ALA A 256 -1.02 -16.65 -13.41
C ALA A 256 -2.00 -17.41 -14.33
N ARG A 257 -1.45 -18.08 -15.35
CA ARG A 257 -2.16 -19.02 -16.23
C ARG A 257 -1.44 -20.35 -16.25
N VAL A 258 -2.22 -21.42 -16.29
CA VAL A 258 -1.74 -22.81 -16.38
C VAL A 258 -2.43 -23.49 -17.56
N ASN A 259 -1.75 -24.43 -18.21
CA ASN A 259 -2.21 -25.04 -19.44
C ASN A 259 -2.91 -26.38 -19.20
N PRO A 260 -3.87 -26.79 -20.04
CA PRO A 260 -4.44 -28.13 -20.00
C PRO A 260 -3.39 -29.23 -20.06
N GLY A 261 -3.56 -30.28 -19.27
CA GLY A 261 -2.63 -31.40 -19.14
C GLY A 261 -1.50 -31.20 -18.13
N GLU A 262 -1.28 -29.98 -17.63
CA GLU A 262 -0.30 -29.72 -16.57
C GLU A 262 -0.81 -30.23 -15.22
N LYS A 263 0.12 -30.61 -14.34
CA LYS A 263 -0.17 -31.16 -13.02
C LYS A 263 0.40 -30.28 -11.93
N TYR A 264 -0.40 -29.98 -10.91
CA TYR A 264 0.02 -29.12 -9.80
C TYR A 264 -0.36 -29.70 -8.45
N HIS A 265 0.54 -29.60 -7.48
CA HIS A 265 0.25 -30.01 -6.10
C HIS A 265 -0.82 -29.11 -5.48
N ILE A 266 -1.80 -29.71 -4.80
CA ILE A 266 -2.88 -29.01 -4.10
C ILE A 266 -2.47 -28.83 -2.63
N TYR A 267 -2.41 -27.57 -2.20
CA TYR A 267 -2.13 -27.19 -0.81
C TYR A 267 -3.39 -27.00 0.03
N ASP A 268 -4.47 -26.56 -0.61
CA ASP A 268 -5.69 -26.17 0.07
C ASP A 268 -6.90 -26.29 -0.87
N GLU A 269 -8.07 -26.51 -0.31
CA GLU A 269 -9.34 -26.64 -1.03
C GLU A 269 -10.42 -25.85 -0.31
N LYS A 270 -11.08 -24.95 -1.04
CA LYS A 270 -12.15 -24.12 -0.48
C LYS A 270 -13.22 -23.81 -1.51
N SER A 271 -14.47 -24.17 -1.19
CA SER A 271 -15.66 -23.82 -1.98
C SER A 271 -15.54 -24.16 -3.49
N GLY A 272 -14.98 -25.33 -3.83
CA GLY A 272 -14.78 -25.75 -5.21
C GLY A 272 -13.58 -25.12 -5.93
N TRP A 273 -12.63 -24.55 -5.18
CA TRP A 273 -11.35 -24.05 -5.68
C TRP A 273 -10.18 -24.81 -5.07
N TYR A 274 -9.11 -24.98 -5.84
CA TYR A 274 -7.88 -25.63 -5.40
C TYR A 274 -6.74 -24.62 -5.36
N LYS A 275 -6.03 -24.54 -4.24
CA LYS A 275 -4.81 -23.74 -4.13
C LYS A 275 -3.63 -24.55 -4.60
N ILE A 276 -3.04 -24.13 -5.71
CA ILE A 276 -1.90 -24.78 -6.35
C ILE A 276 -0.63 -23.93 -6.22
N GLN A 277 0.53 -24.59 -6.29
CA GLN A 277 1.82 -23.91 -6.46
C GLN A 277 2.23 -23.91 -7.92
N TYR A 278 2.59 -22.76 -8.44
CA TYR A 278 3.04 -22.56 -9.83
C TYR A 278 4.37 -21.80 -9.83
N GLU A 279 5.11 -21.84 -10.95
CA GLU A 279 6.43 -21.18 -11.08
C GLU A 279 7.42 -21.50 -9.94
N GLY A 280 7.36 -22.72 -9.40
CA GLY A 280 8.30 -23.22 -8.41
C GLY A 280 8.07 -22.76 -6.96
N THR A 281 7.58 -21.54 -6.69
CA THR A 281 7.36 -21.04 -5.31
C THR A 281 6.05 -20.26 -5.13
N SER A 282 5.45 -19.76 -6.20
CA SER A 282 4.21 -18.96 -6.16
C SER A 282 2.99 -19.83 -5.88
N LYS A 283 1.97 -19.29 -5.19
CA LYS A 283 0.74 -20.01 -4.84
C LYS A 283 -0.49 -19.22 -5.25
N GLY A 284 -1.52 -19.91 -5.75
CA GLY A 284 -2.78 -19.29 -6.10
C GLY A 284 -3.90 -20.31 -6.34
N TRP A 285 -5.11 -19.81 -6.54
CA TRP A 285 -6.35 -20.59 -6.60
C TRP A 285 -6.80 -20.81 -8.04
N ILE A 286 -7.01 -22.07 -8.41
CA ILE A 286 -7.66 -22.46 -9.66
C ILE A 286 -9.08 -22.96 -9.39
N SER A 287 -9.96 -22.79 -10.37
CA SER A 287 -11.34 -23.25 -10.24
C SER A 287 -11.41 -24.77 -10.44
N GLY A 288 -11.96 -25.49 -9.48
CA GLY A 288 -12.09 -26.95 -9.51
C GLY A 288 -12.99 -27.47 -10.63
N GLN A 289 -13.84 -26.64 -11.22
CA GLN A 289 -14.65 -27.01 -12.39
C GLN A 289 -13.80 -27.35 -13.63
N TYR A 290 -12.57 -26.81 -13.71
CA TYR A 290 -11.63 -27.01 -14.82
C TYR A 290 -10.39 -27.81 -14.40
N ALA A 291 -10.46 -28.50 -13.27
CA ALA A 291 -9.36 -29.29 -12.74
C ALA A 291 -9.86 -30.64 -12.22
N GLU A 292 -9.10 -31.70 -12.46
CA GLU A 292 -9.35 -33.02 -11.89
C GLU A 292 -8.45 -33.25 -10.69
N LYS A 293 -9.04 -33.41 -9.51
CA LYS A 293 -8.30 -33.76 -8.30
C LYS A 293 -7.99 -35.25 -8.29
N VAL A 294 -6.72 -35.59 -8.09
CA VAL A 294 -6.23 -36.95 -7.90
C VAL A 294 -5.67 -37.05 -6.48
N GLU A 295 -6.27 -37.94 -5.69
CA GLU A 295 -5.85 -38.29 -4.33
C GLU A 295 -4.91 -39.51 -4.29
#